data_AF-A0A926KVT8-F1
#
_entry.id   AF-A0A926KVT8-F1
#
_cell.length_a   1.000
_cell.length_b   1.000
_cell.length_c   1.000
_cell.angle_alpha   90.00
_cell.angle_beta   90.00
_cell.angle_gamma   90.00
#
_symmetry.space_group_name_H-M   'P 1'
#
loop_
_entity.id
_entity.type
_entity.pdbx_description
1 polymer ?
#
loop_
_entity_poly.entity_id
_entity_poly.type
_entity_poly.pdbx_seq_one_letter_code
_entity_poly.pdbx_strand_id
1 'polypeptide(L)'
;MTTEISWKPLDNDNGYRFLLGERTIGDVLAFEDERFAVTDTFEPLREGLVQWTRKFTYRGESPAACKLSMDFAADYEPEYYMIPSVTYNGNSWGSGLEPKGLERDGQPWVFAWHRTAVAGATYSEGSGIAVALFGEPPRDMQGFSCSLVPAAGRVIHRLIWPEAEMPATYDGRDRYGGAYEAERTFVSGETFMARAFLTLHAYTEPRTSWRMMLEEAWRLQQRPVRARYEPERIWELGMAYAKNSLWAEDGDFRGFSLGRKWDGEKWRQARNYAIGWCGQNASLANSMLADYLNSGNEDSLRRGLAVLDGWTAGGRLPNGMIHCEYDYVLQFKPAEREVQDACNLGTAALNLFEAEELARRCGVERPIYRETALGICDFVLSVQSPEGRIGKSWKNDGTPDDPEGTVGCFLVPPLVKAYELTGNEAYLHGAELGYRFYMRELLDNGYTTAGALDTYCVDKESAIPLLKAGLALFRVTGKKTYLEWAEHAAWYLATWQWHHTVGYDAGTGLGDIGYDTFGGTAVSTQHHHIDPFALSFVEEWLELAALIGNKMWRDRALAAWANATIGISDGSLAVKGKLRPEGSQSEGFFHTRWAEPFDVSEWLVAWPTAFRLEVLRRVGMGALRE
;
A
#
# COMPACT_ATOMS: atom_id res chain seq x y z
N MET A 1 -26.95 -6.81 19.10
CA MET A 1 -28.26 -6.14 18.96
C MET A 1 -28.16 -5.31 17.70
N THR A 2 -28.95 -5.62 16.67
CA THR A 2 -29.02 -4.80 15.45
C THR A 2 -29.49 -3.42 15.85
N THR A 3 -28.62 -2.42 15.74
CA THR A 3 -28.93 -1.08 16.21
C THR A 3 -29.37 -0.27 15.00
N GLU A 4 -30.67 -0.01 14.89
CA GLU A 4 -31.26 0.64 13.73
C GLU A 4 -30.80 2.11 13.62
N ILE A 5 -30.39 2.52 12.42
CA ILE A 5 -30.09 3.92 12.13
C ILE A 5 -31.40 4.63 11.80
N SER A 6 -31.64 5.77 12.43
CA SER A 6 -32.75 6.65 12.11
C SER A 6 -32.30 8.10 12.01
N TRP A 7 -33.10 8.95 11.37
CA TRP A 7 -32.84 10.38 11.28
C TRP A 7 -34.12 11.21 11.42
N LYS A 8 -33.97 12.44 11.90
CA LYS A 8 -35.07 13.41 12.01
C LYS A 8 -34.61 14.82 11.61
N PRO A 9 -35.49 15.64 11.02
CA PRO A 9 -35.18 17.05 10.77
C PRO A 9 -34.82 17.79 12.05
N LEU A 10 -33.92 18.77 11.94
CA LEU A 10 -33.65 19.75 13.00
C LEU A 10 -34.64 20.92 12.90
N ASP A 11 -34.89 21.60 14.03
CA ASP A 11 -35.89 22.68 14.15
C ASP A 11 -35.58 23.93 13.29
N ASN A 12 -34.41 23.98 12.64
CA ASN A 12 -33.93 25.08 11.78
C ASN A 12 -34.10 24.80 10.26
N ASP A 13 -35.01 23.87 9.89
CA ASP A 13 -35.51 23.55 8.54
C ASP A 13 -34.51 23.03 7.48
N ASN A 14 -33.20 22.95 7.75
CA ASN A 14 -32.21 22.55 6.72
C ASN A 14 -31.11 21.56 7.19
N GLY A 15 -31.26 20.95 8.36
CA GLY A 15 -30.34 19.91 8.87
C GLY A 15 -31.07 18.67 9.36
N TYR A 16 -30.33 17.57 9.56
CA TYR A 16 -30.89 16.30 10.02
C TYR A 16 -30.04 15.69 11.13
N ARG A 17 -30.66 15.24 12.22
CA ARG A 17 -29.99 14.49 13.28
C ARG A 17 -30.05 13.00 13.01
N PHE A 18 -28.89 12.34 13.05
CA PHE A 18 -28.75 10.89 12.94
C PHE A 18 -28.61 10.24 14.31
N LEU A 19 -29.30 9.11 14.48
CA LEU A 19 -29.40 8.36 15.72
C LEU A 19 -29.04 6.89 15.47
N LEU A 20 -28.32 6.28 16.41
CA LEU A 20 -28.09 4.84 16.50
C LEU A 20 -28.88 4.32 17.71
N GLY A 21 -30.07 3.77 17.47
CA GLY A 21 -31.05 3.58 18.53
C GLY A 21 -31.48 4.93 19.11
N GLU A 22 -31.28 5.15 20.42
CA GLU A 22 -31.58 6.43 21.08
C GLU A 22 -30.40 7.39 21.12
N ARG A 23 -29.21 6.94 20.71
CA ARG A 23 -27.97 7.71 20.85
C ARG A 23 -27.75 8.61 19.64
N THR A 24 -27.47 9.89 19.87
CA THR A 24 -27.01 10.81 18.82
C THR A 24 -25.64 10.39 18.28
N ILE A 25 -25.57 10.27 16.95
CA ILE A 25 -24.33 10.01 16.21
C ILE A 25 -23.72 11.33 15.73
N GLY A 26 -24.57 12.19 15.18
CA GLY A 26 -24.16 13.40 14.50
C GLY A 26 -25.29 14.07 13.74
N ASP A 27 -24.97 15.17 13.09
CA ASP A 27 -25.92 15.99 12.34
C ASP A 27 -25.43 16.21 10.90
N VAL A 28 -26.31 16.06 9.91
CA VAL A 28 -26.11 16.66 8.57
C VAL A 28 -26.33 18.15 8.70
N LEU A 29 -25.32 18.94 8.34
CA LEU A 29 -25.36 20.39 8.46
C LEU A 29 -26.04 21.04 7.25
N ALA A 30 -26.70 22.16 7.50
CA ALA A 30 -27.26 23.01 6.45
C ALA A 30 -26.14 23.58 5.57
N PHE A 31 -26.41 23.77 4.28
CA PHE A 31 -25.50 24.46 3.38
C PHE A 31 -25.70 25.97 3.46
N GLU A 32 -24.63 26.72 3.73
CA GLU A 32 -24.67 28.16 4.00
C GLU A 32 -24.31 28.98 2.75
N ASP A 33 -25.21 29.02 1.77
CA ASP A 33 -25.19 29.99 0.68
C ASP A 33 -26.63 30.28 0.23
N GLU A 34 -27.13 31.48 0.52
CA GLU A 34 -28.51 31.89 0.23
C GLU A 34 -28.86 31.85 -1.27
N ARG A 35 -27.83 31.83 -2.13
CA ARG A 35 -28.01 31.69 -3.58
C ARG A 35 -28.41 30.26 -3.97
N PHE A 36 -28.44 29.29 -3.07
CA PHE A 36 -28.83 27.91 -3.37
C PHE A 36 -30.06 27.48 -2.56
N ALA A 37 -31.01 26.85 -3.24
CA ALA A 37 -31.94 25.95 -2.57
C ALA A 37 -31.36 24.56 -2.50
N VAL A 38 -31.47 23.95 -1.33
CA VAL A 38 -30.90 22.63 -1.04
C VAL A 38 -32.00 21.67 -0.61
N THR A 39 -31.91 20.42 -1.07
CA THR A 39 -32.79 19.34 -0.61
C THR A 39 -31.96 18.08 -0.41
N ASP A 40 -32.10 17.48 0.76
CA ASP A 40 -31.42 16.25 1.14
C ASP A 40 -32.37 15.05 1.12
N THR A 41 -31.91 13.93 0.59
CA THR A 41 -32.58 12.63 0.69
C THR A 41 -31.62 11.58 1.22
N PHE A 42 -32.17 10.65 2.01
CA PHE A 42 -31.42 9.59 2.66
C PHE A 42 -32.05 8.24 2.34
N GLU A 43 -31.24 7.32 1.84
CA GLU A 43 -31.66 5.96 1.48
C GLU A 43 -30.80 4.95 2.28
N PRO A 44 -31.41 4.17 3.20
CA PRO A 44 -30.68 3.13 3.91
C PRO A 44 -30.43 1.97 2.94
N LEU A 45 -29.15 1.69 2.66
CA LEU A 45 -28.77 0.63 1.72
C LEU A 45 -28.58 -0.72 2.42
N ARG A 46 -28.12 -0.69 3.67
CA ARG A 46 -27.97 -1.83 4.58
C ARG A 46 -27.72 -1.35 6.00
N GLU A 47 -27.60 -2.28 6.94
CA GLU A 47 -27.21 -1.95 8.32
C GLU A 47 -25.89 -1.18 8.34
N GLY A 48 -25.89 -0.04 9.02
CA GLY A 48 -24.70 0.80 9.09
C GLY A 48 -24.46 1.74 7.91
N LEU A 49 -25.17 1.62 6.77
CA LEU A 49 -24.87 2.38 5.54
C LEU A 49 -26.08 3.15 5.02
N VAL A 50 -25.90 4.46 4.85
CA VAL A 50 -26.90 5.38 4.29
C VAL A 50 -26.31 6.09 3.07
N GLN A 51 -27.01 6.03 1.93
CA GLN A 51 -26.74 6.91 0.80
C GLN A 51 -27.39 8.26 1.04
N TRP A 52 -26.59 9.31 1.02
CA TRP A 52 -27.01 10.69 1.14
C TRP A 52 -26.92 11.37 -0.23
N THR A 53 -28.06 11.86 -0.75
CA THR A 53 -28.10 12.68 -1.96
C THR A 53 -28.47 14.11 -1.59
N ARG A 54 -27.63 15.08 -1.97
CA ARG A 54 -27.91 16.51 -1.85
C ARG A 54 -28.13 17.13 -3.22
N LYS A 55 -29.29 17.72 -3.42
CA LYS A 55 -29.62 18.51 -4.63
C LYS A 55 -29.43 19.99 -4.32
N PHE A 56 -28.61 20.65 -5.12
CA PHE A 56 -28.41 22.10 -5.11
C PHE A 56 -29.12 22.70 -6.32
N THR A 57 -29.91 23.74 -6.14
CA THR A 57 -30.51 24.53 -7.22
C THR A 57 -30.11 25.98 -7.07
N TYR A 58 -29.32 26.49 -8.01
CA TYR A 58 -28.84 27.87 -7.99
C TYR A 58 -29.98 28.84 -8.30
N ARG A 59 -30.18 29.80 -7.39
CA ARG A 59 -31.21 30.86 -7.42
C ARG A 59 -30.62 32.26 -7.59
N GLY A 60 -29.29 32.37 -7.73
CA GLY A 60 -28.66 33.65 -8.00
C GLY A 60 -29.12 34.24 -9.34
N GLU A 61 -29.22 35.57 -9.39
CA GLU A 61 -29.68 36.30 -10.58
C GLU A 61 -28.64 36.31 -11.71
N SER A 62 -27.35 36.29 -11.35
CA SER A 62 -26.22 36.29 -12.29
C SER A 62 -25.36 35.02 -12.16
N PRO A 63 -24.69 34.58 -13.24
CA PRO A 63 -23.72 33.50 -13.15
C PRO A 63 -22.62 33.80 -12.13
N ALA A 64 -22.27 32.81 -11.30
CA ALA A 64 -21.22 32.98 -10.30
C ALA A 64 -20.43 31.69 -10.08
N ALA A 65 -19.11 31.84 -9.88
CA ALA A 65 -18.27 30.75 -9.37
C ALA A 65 -18.67 30.46 -7.92
N CYS A 66 -19.00 29.19 -7.64
CA CYS A 66 -19.46 28.78 -6.30
C CYS A 66 -18.78 27.48 -5.86
N LYS A 67 -18.60 27.35 -4.55
CA LYS A 67 -18.15 26.12 -3.89
C LYS A 67 -19.35 25.51 -3.17
N LEU A 68 -19.56 24.22 -3.33
CA LEU A 68 -20.63 23.46 -2.69
C LEU A 68 -20.04 22.51 -1.65
N SER A 69 -20.75 22.27 -0.56
CA SER A 69 -20.33 21.31 0.45
C SER A 69 -21.44 20.39 0.97
N MET A 70 -21.00 19.20 1.37
CA MET A 70 -21.77 18.22 2.12
C MET A 70 -21.02 17.93 3.42
N ASP A 71 -21.59 18.39 4.53
CA ASP A 71 -21.00 18.31 5.85
C ASP A 71 -21.83 17.43 6.81
N PHE A 72 -21.17 16.43 7.41
CA PHE A 72 -21.70 15.63 8.51
C PHE A 72 -20.86 15.87 9.76
N ALA A 73 -21.46 16.44 10.80
CA ALA A 73 -20.82 16.70 12.09
C ALA A 73 -21.05 15.52 13.04
N ALA A 74 -20.02 14.72 13.30
CA ALA A 74 -20.07 13.66 14.29
C ALA A 74 -20.04 14.27 15.71
N ASP A 75 -20.90 13.78 16.61
CA ASP A 75 -21.15 14.36 17.95
C ASP A 75 -20.18 13.79 19.00
N TYR A 76 -18.88 13.84 18.69
CA TYR A 76 -17.79 13.46 19.58
C TYR A 76 -16.47 14.14 19.16
N GLU A 77 -15.54 14.24 20.11
CA GLU A 77 -14.14 14.48 19.80
C GLU A 77 -13.48 13.17 19.32
N PRO A 78 -12.71 13.19 18.22
CA PRO A 78 -12.13 11.97 17.66
C PRO A 78 -11.01 11.41 18.56
N GLU A 79 -11.16 10.15 18.98
CA GLU A 79 -10.10 9.35 19.62
C GLU A 79 -9.11 8.81 18.58
N TYR A 80 -9.59 8.59 17.36
CA TYR A 80 -8.81 8.25 16.19
C TYR A 80 -9.50 8.78 14.92
N TYR A 81 -8.71 9.15 13.92
CA TYR A 81 -9.21 9.59 12.62
C TYR A 81 -8.28 9.18 11.48
N MET A 82 -8.83 9.09 10.28
CA MET A 82 -8.11 8.65 9.10
C MET A 82 -8.71 9.25 7.82
N ILE A 83 -7.83 9.56 6.88
CA ILE A 83 -8.15 9.70 5.46
C ILE A 83 -7.31 8.64 4.74
N PRO A 84 -7.92 7.57 4.17
CA PRO A 84 -7.19 6.43 3.62
C PRO A 84 -6.09 6.82 2.64
N SER A 85 -4.88 6.29 2.86
CA SER A 85 -3.62 6.62 2.15
C SER A 85 -3.05 8.03 2.37
N VAL A 86 -3.69 8.89 3.17
CA VAL A 86 -3.28 10.30 3.35
C VAL A 86 -2.85 10.59 4.77
N THR A 87 -3.72 10.31 5.74
CA THR A 87 -3.44 10.56 7.15
C THR A 87 -4.00 9.45 8.03
N TYR A 88 -3.18 9.00 8.98
CA TYR A 88 -3.52 8.02 10.00
C TYR A 88 -3.22 8.65 11.34
N ASN A 89 -4.28 9.05 12.05
CA ASN A 89 -4.22 9.77 13.32
C ASN A 89 -3.27 10.99 13.31
N GLY A 90 -3.25 11.74 12.20
CA GLY A 90 -2.46 12.96 12.07
C GLY A 90 -1.00 12.76 11.67
N ASN A 91 -0.58 11.52 11.36
CA ASN A 91 0.78 11.20 10.91
C ASN A 91 1.87 11.70 11.87
N SER A 92 1.64 11.70 13.18
CA SER A 92 2.58 12.31 14.15
C SER A 92 3.91 11.57 14.28
N TRP A 93 3.99 10.32 13.83
CA TRP A 93 5.22 9.53 13.89
C TRP A 93 6.16 9.85 12.72
N GLY A 94 7.46 9.83 13.00
CA GLY A 94 8.51 10.01 12.00
C GLY A 94 8.89 11.47 11.73
N SER A 95 9.92 11.65 10.90
CA SER A 95 10.53 12.96 10.63
C SER A 95 10.12 13.55 9.29
N GLY A 96 9.25 12.86 8.54
CA GLY A 96 8.72 13.35 7.29
C GLY A 96 7.86 14.60 7.47
N LEU A 97 7.75 15.37 6.39
CA LEU A 97 6.98 16.60 6.28
C LEU A 97 5.73 16.39 5.43
N GLU A 98 5.25 15.15 5.28
CA GLU A 98 3.91 14.89 4.74
C GLU A 98 2.83 15.61 5.56
N PRO A 99 1.59 15.74 5.06
CA PRO A 99 0.53 16.42 5.80
C PRO A 99 0.38 15.86 7.23
N LYS A 100 0.59 16.74 8.22
CA LYS A 100 0.48 16.45 9.65
C LYS A 100 -0.80 17.07 10.22
N GLY A 101 -1.42 16.37 11.17
CA GLY A 101 -2.65 16.81 11.84
C GLY A 101 -3.84 16.99 10.88
N LEU A 102 -4.83 17.75 11.32
CA LEU A 102 -6.03 18.09 10.54
C LEU A 102 -5.95 19.48 9.88
N GLU A 103 -4.98 20.30 10.26
CA GLU A 103 -4.85 21.68 9.82
C GLU A 103 -3.40 22.03 9.49
N ARG A 104 -3.23 23.04 8.64
CA ARG A 104 -1.98 23.75 8.42
C ARG A 104 -2.22 25.24 8.50
N ASP A 105 -1.40 25.93 9.29
CA ASP A 105 -1.51 27.39 9.49
C ASP A 105 -2.92 27.84 9.92
N GLY A 106 -3.60 27.00 10.72
CA GLY A 106 -4.98 27.23 11.20
C GLY A 106 -6.08 27.01 10.15
N GLN A 107 -5.74 26.47 8.97
CA GLN A 107 -6.71 26.10 7.94
C GLN A 107 -6.81 24.58 7.82
N PRO A 108 -8.03 24.01 7.75
CA PRO A 108 -8.21 22.59 7.54
C PRO A 108 -7.56 22.09 6.25
N TRP A 109 -6.96 20.91 6.32
CA TRP A 109 -6.49 20.22 5.13
C TRP A 109 -7.68 19.83 4.24
N VAL A 110 -7.55 20.09 2.94
CA VAL A 110 -8.47 19.65 1.90
C VAL A 110 -7.69 18.84 0.87
N PHE A 111 -8.15 17.62 0.59
CA PHE A 111 -7.48 16.70 -0.33
C PHE A 111 -8.40 16.31 -1.48
N ALA A 112 -7.88 16.25 -2.70
CA ALA A 112 -8.62 15.77 -3.85
C ALA A 112 -9.07 14.32 -3.68
N TRP A 113 -10.26 13.97 -4.19
CA TRP A 113 -10.84 12.62 -4.09
C TRP A 113 -9.91 11.52 -4.61
N HIS A 114 -9.14 11.80 -5.66
CA HIS A 114 -8.21 10.84 -6.27
C HIS A 114 -6.99 10.55 -5.40
N ARG A 115 -6.67 11.40 -4.42
CA ARG A 115 -5.58 11.20 -3.43
C ARG A 115 -5.91 10.15 -2.38
N THR A 116 -7.18 9.80 -2.26
CA THR A 116 -7.70 8.89 -1.24
C THR A 116 -8.04 7.54 -1.85
N ALA A 117 -7.68 6.47 -1.15
CA ALA A 117 -7.94 5.09 -1.59
C ALA A 117 -9.44 4.76 -1.73
N VAL A 118 -10.29 5.45 -0.98
CA VAL A 118 -11.76 5.46 -1.14
C VAL A 118 -12.16 6.89 -1.46
N ALA A 119 -12.92 7.13 -2.54
CA ALA A 119 -13.12 8.46 -3.13
C ALA A 119 -13.60 9.54 -2.14
N GLY A 120 -12.67 10.42 -1.77
CA GLY A 120 -12.85 11.49 -0.78
C GLY A 120 -13.27 10.99 0.60
N ALA A 121 -12.79 9.81 1.01
CA ALA A 121 -13.17 9.23 2.27
C ALA A 121 -12.57 9.96 3.48
N THR A 122 -13.39 10.12 4.50
CA THR A 122 -13.01 10.59 5.82
C THR A 122 -13.54 9.62 6.85
N TYR A 123 -12.72 9.25 7.84
CA TYR A 123 -13.08 8.34 8.93
C TYR A 123 -12.72 8.96 10.27
N SER A 124 -13.58 8.80 11.26
CA SER A 124 -13.29 9.13 12.65
C SER A 124 -14.02 8.18 13.59
N GLU A 125 -13.50 8.04 14.79
CA GLU A 125 -14.16 7.31 15.86
C GLU A 125 -13.94 8.02 17.21
N GLY A 126 -14.93 7.95 18.07
CA GLY A 126 -14.87 8.51 19.42
C GLY A 126 -16.10 8.15 20.24
N SER A 127 -15.93 8.05 21.55
CA SER A 127 -17.01 7.72 22.49
C SER A 127 -17.74 6.39 22.15
N GLY A 128 -17.11 5.44 21.44
CA GLY A 128 -17.76 4.20 21.02
C GLY A 128 -18.65 4.31 19.77
N ILE A 129 -18.54 5.39 18.99
CA ILE A 129 -19.18 5.56 17.67
C ILE A 129 -18.12 5.82 16.61
N ALA A 130 -18.25 5.17 15.47
CA ALA A 130 -17.43 5.38 14.29
C ALA A 130 -18.28 5.92 13.14
N VAL A 131 -17.75 6.92 12.45
CA VAL A 131 -18.36 7.58 11.29
C VAL A 131 -17.37 7.59 10.14
N ALA A 132 -17.84 7.23 8.95
CA ALA A 132 -17.14 7.54 7.72
C ALA A 132 -18.06 8.20 6.69
N LEU A 133 -17.50 9.10 5.89
CA LEU A 133 -18.16 9.76 4.77
C LEU A 133 -17.27 9.61 3.54
N PHE A 134 -17.82 9.14 2.43
CA PHE A 134 -17.14 9.09 1.14
C PHE A 134 -18.10 9.40 0.00
N GLY A 135 -17.59 9.97 -1.09
CA GLY A 135 -18.41 10.36 -2.23
C GLY A 135 -18.58 9.23 -3.25
N GLU A 136 -19.58 9.38 -4.12
CA GLU A 136 -19.62 8.59 -5.35
C GLU A 136 -18.44 8.97 -6.26
N PRO A 137 -17.61 8.01 -6.70
CA PRO A 137 -16.48 8.31 -7.58
C PRO A 137 -16.92 9.04 -8.86
N PRO A 138 -16.28 10.15 -9.23
CA PRO A 138 -16.51 10.83 -10.49
C PRO A 138 -16.15 9.95 -11.69
N ARG A 139 -16.70 10.29 -12.87
CA ARG A 139 -16.36 9.61 -14.13
C ARG A 139 -15.20 10.26 -14.89
N ASP A 140 -14.83 11.48 -14.51
CA ASP A 140 -13.78 12.29 -15.10
C ASP A 140 -12.99 13.01 -13.99
N MET A 141 -12.01 13.83 -14.38
CA MET A 141 -11.21 14.62 -13.42
C MET A 141 -11.98 15.78 -12.77
N GLN A 142 -13.25 16.02 -13.14
CA GLN A 142 -14.09 17.07 -12.53
C GLN A 142 -14.73 16.55 -11.24
N GLY A 143 -13.89 16.27 -10.25
CA GLY A 143 -14.30 15.67 -9.00
C GLY A 143 -14.53 16.65 -7.86
N PHE A 144 -14.25 16.14 -6.66
CA PHE A 144 -14.45 16.81 -5.39
C PHE A 144 -13.26 16.60 -4.48
N SER A 145 -13.33 17.20 -3.30
CA SER A 145 -12.34 17.02 -2.26
C SER A 145 -12.98 16.61 -0.95
N CYS A 146 -12.16 16.09 -0.05
CA CYS A 146 -12.57 15.77 1.30
C CYS A 146 -11.74 16.52 2.33
N SER A 147 -12.32 16.71 3.51
CA SER A 147 -11.67 17.32 4.67
C SER A 147 -12.26 16.76 5.97
N LEU A 148 -11.41 16.59 6.98
CA LEU A 148 -11.81 16.40 8.36
C LEU A 148 -11.54 17.70 9.11
N VAL A 149 -12.59 18.37 9.56
CA VAL A 149 -12.50 19.69 10.19
C VAL A 149 -12.75 19.55 11.69
N PRO A 150 -11.79 19.94 12.55
CA PRO A 150 -12.02 20.01 13.99
C PRO A 150 -13.12 21.01 14.32
N ALA A 151 -14.03 20.65 15.24
CA ALA A 151 -15.03 21.54 15.79
C ALA A 151 -15.16 21.29 17.31
N ALA A 152 -15.55 22.29 18.10
CA ALA A 152 -15.61 22.12 19.55
C ALA A 152 -16.56 20.96 19.94
N GLY A 153 -16.02 19.89 20.56
CA GLY A 153 -16.78 18.69 20.93
C GLY A 153 -17.22 17.80 19.76
N ARG A 154 -16.78 18.09 18.53
CA ARG A 154 -17.26 17.46 17.28
C ARG A 154 -16.14 17.29 16.26
N VAL A 155 -16.39 16.47 15.24
CA VAL A 155 -15.56 16.46 14.03
C VAL A 155 -16.46 16.49 12.79
N ILE A 156 -16.15 17.39 11.86
CA ILE A 156 -16.93 17.56 10.63
C ILE A 156 -16.26 16.78 9.51
N HIS A 157 -16.99 15.83 8.97
CA HIS A 157 -16.67 15.14 7.73
C HIS A 157 -17.24 15.95 6.56
N ARG A 158 -16.38 16.41 5.66
CA ARG A 158 -16.75 17.36 4.61
C ARG A 158 -16.35 16.86 3.23
N LEU A 159 -17.27 16.97 2.26
CA LEU A 159 -16.99 16.87 0.83
C LEU A 159 -17.21 18.24 0.16
N ILE A 160 -16.35 18.61 -0.80
CA ILE A 160 -16.29 19.95 -1.42
C ILE A 160 -16.26 19.85 -2.94
N TRP A 161 -17.15 20.58 -3.63
CA TRP A 161 -17.14 20.72 -5.09
C TRP A 161 -16.99 22.18 -5.54
N PRO A 162 -16.36 22.44 -6.69
CA PRO A 162 -15.46 21.52 -7.40
C PRO A 162 -14.17 21.28 -6.60
N GLU A 163 -13.40 20.28 -7.02
CA GLU A 163 -12.13 19.84 -6.42
C GLU A 163 -11.20 21.00 -6.00
N ALA A 164 -10.54 20.82 -4.85
CA ALA A 164 -9.52 21.71 -4.29
C ALA A 164 -8.44 20.93 -3.49
N GLU A 165 -7.25 21.49 -3.36
CA GLU A 165 -6.21 21.05 -2.42
C GLU A 165 -5.69 22.26 -1.64
N MET A 166 -6.02 22.31 -0.35
CA MET A 166 -5.85 23.49 0.52
C MET A 166 -5.28 23.10 1.88
N PRO A 167 -4.58 24.01 2.58
CA PRO A 167 -4.10 25.32 2.11
C PRO A 167 -2.93 25.24 1.12
N ALA A 168 -2.42 24.03 0.86
CA ALA A 168 -1.33 23.77 -0.08
C ALA A 168 -1.51 22.38 -0.73
N THR A 169 -0.92 22.20 -1.90
CA THR A 169 -0.88 20.90 -2.58
C THR A 169 0.37 20.13 -2.17
N TYR A 170 0.22 18.91 -1.62
CA TYR A 170 1.37 18.03 -1.40
C TYR A 170 1.82 17.45 -2.75
N ASP A 171 2.90 18.01 -3.30
CA ASP A 171 3.29 17.90 -4.72
C ASP A 171 4.62 17.17 -4.94
N GLY A 172 5.20 16.62 -3.88
CA GLY A 172 6.43 15.87 -3.91
C GLY A 172 6.87 15.52 -2.50
N ARG A 173 7.86 14.63 -2.39
CA ARG A 173 8.36 14.16 -1.10
C ARG A 173 8.77 15.34 -0.22
N ASP A 174 8.07 15.53 0.89
CA ASP A 174 8.27 16.64 1.84
C ASP A 174 8.15 18.04 1.20
N ARG A 175 7.45 18.14 0.07
CA ARG A 175 7.33 19.34 -0.73
C ARG A 175 5.87 19.72 -0.95
N TYR A 176 5.64 21.03 -0.92
CA TYR A 176 4.33 21.62 -1.10
C TYR A 176 4.36 22.65 -2.21
N GLY A 177 3.41 22.53 -3.13
CA GLY A 177 3.08 23.55 -4.10
C GLY A 177 2.01 24.50 -3.56
N GLY A 178 1.59 25.44 -4.42
CA GLY A 178 0.47 26.32 -4.12
C GLY A 178 -0.83 25.55 -3.88
N ALA A 179 -1.78 26.22 -3.23
CA ALA A 179 -3.19 25.83 -3.24
C ALA A 179 -3.67 25.53 -4.66
N TYR A 180 -4.48 24.48 -4.81
CA TYR A 180 -5.20 24.19 -6.04
C TYR A 180 -6.69 24.37 -5.80
N GLU A 181 -7.37 25.12 -6.66
CA GLU A 181 -8.82 25.24 -6.62
C GLU A 181 -9.37 25.21 -8.03
N ALA A 182 -10.18 24.21 -8.35
CA ALA A 182 -11.00 24.25 -9.54
C ALA A 182 -12.10 25.30 -9.36
N GLU A 183 -12.54 25.90 -10.47
CA GLU A 183 -13.68 26.81 -10.50
C GLU A 183 -14.85 26.16 -11.24
N ARG A 184 -16.06 26.40 -10.75
CA ARG A 184 -17.30 26.03 -11.44
C ARG A 184 -18.29 27.16 -11.32
N THR A 185 -18.73 27.66 -12.46
CA THR A 185 -19.74 28.70 -12.57
C THR A 185 -21.12 28.07 -12.67
N PHE A 186 -22.05 28.54 -11.83
CA PHE A 186 -23.46 28.14 -11.87
C PHE A 186 -24.30 29.22 -12.53
N VAL A 187 -25.30 28.82 -13.30
CA VAL A 187 -26.29 29.73 -13.92
C VAL A 187 -27.67 29.58 -13.28
N SER A 188 -28.50 30.63 -13.32
CA SER A 188 -29.80 30.65 -12.64
C SER A 188 -30.69 29.47 -13.05
N GLY A 189 -31.24 28.75 -12.08
CA GLY A 189 -32.02 27.53 -12.27
C GLY A 189 -31.22 26.25 -12.48
N GLU A 190 -29.88 26.33 -12.64
CA GLU A 190 -29.02 25.15 -12.75
C GLU A 190 -29.14 24.29 -11.49
N THR A 191 -29.20 22.97 -11.70
CA THR A 191 -29.22 21.98 -10.64
C THR A 191 -27.94 21.18 -10.66
N PHE A 192 -27.37 20.95 -9.48
CA PHE A 192 -26.27 20.02 -9.24
C PHE A 192 -26.67 18.98 -8.21
N MET A 193 -26.39 17.70 -8.48
CA MET A 193 -26.67 16.60 -7.56
C MET A 193 -25.36 15.99 -7.10
N ALA A 194 -25.16 15.96 -5.79
CA ALA A 194 -24.03 15.28 -5.15
C ALA A 194 -24.55 14.04 -4.41
N ARG A 195 -23.78 12.95 -4.49
CA ARG A 195 -24.07 11.69 -3.81
C ARG A 195 -22.88 11.29 -2.94
N ALA A 196 -23.19 10.93 -1.70
CA ALA A 196 -22.24 10.47 -0.71
C ALA A 196 -22.81 9.28 0.07
N PHE A 197 -21.94 8.59 0.77
CA PHE A 197 -22.26 7.42 1.58
C PHE A 197 -21.74 7.64 2.99
N LEU A 198 -22.61 7.40 3.96
CA LEU A 198 -22.32 7.48 5.39
C LEU A 198 -22.29 6.06 5.96
N THR A 199 -21.16 5.66 6.54
CA THR A 199 -21.09 4.47 7.38
C THR A 199 -21.10 4.88 8.84
N LEU A 200 -22.06 4.37 9.61
CA LEU A 200 -22.29 4.72 11.00
C LEU A 200 -22.33 3.43 11.82
N HIS A 201 -21.46 3.32 12.83
CA HIS A 201 -21.29 2.06 13.57
C HIS A 201 -21.01 2.31 15.05
N ALA A 202 -21.52 1.46 15.94
CA ALA A 202 -21.08 1.43 17.33
C ALA A 202 -19.90 0.46 17.45
N TYR A 203 -18.81 0.90 18.08
CA TYR A 203 -17.64 0.05 18.28
C TYR A 203 -17.38 -0.20 19.77
N THR A 204 -16.81 -1.37 20.05
CA THR A 204 -16.29 -1.75 21.37
C THR A 204 -14.78 -1.91 21.36
N GLU A 205 -14.23 -2.29 20.20
CA GLU A 205 -12.79 -2.33 19.95
C GLU A 205 -12.41 -1.10 19.10
N PRO A 206 -11.60 -0.18 19.66
CA PRO A 206 -11.13 0.97 18.89
C PRO A 206 -10.29 0.50 17.71
N ARG A 207 -10.20 1.33 16.68
CA ARG A 207 -9.31 1.15 15.54
C ARG A 207 -9.59 -0.13 14.75
N THR A 208 -10.87 -0.42 14.57
CA THR A 208 -11.35 -1.58 13.79
C THR A 208 -12.49 -1.23 12.84
N SER A 209 -13.27 -0.18 13.14
CA SER A 209 -14.53 0.06 12.44
C SER A 209 -14.37 0.70 11.06
N TRP A 210 -13.17 1.16 10.68
CA TRP A 210 -12.90 1.59 9.30
C TRP A 210 -13.12 0.49 8.27
N ARG A 211 -13.07 -0.78 8.70
CA ARG A 211 -13.41 -1.96 7.87
C ARG A 211 -14.79 -1.84 7.23
N MET A 212 -15.76 -1.27 7.94
CA MET A 212 -17.12 -1.06 7.42
C MET A 212 -17.10 -0.17 6.19
N MET A 213 -16.38 0.95 6.23
CA MET A 213 -16.20 1.84 5.08
C MET A 213 -15.50 1.11 3.92
N LEU A 214 -14.42 0.37 4.19
CA LEU A 214 -13.67 -0.34 3.15
C LEU A 214 -14.49 -1.44 2.48
N GLU A 215 -15.25 -2.20 3.26
CA GLU A 215 -16.18 -3.21 2.75
C GLU A 215 -17.19 -2.58 1.80
N GLU A 216 -17.80 -1.48 2.22
CA GLU A 216 -18.88 -0.84 1.48
C GLU A 216 -18.41 -0.12 0.22
N ALA A 217 -17.31 0.63 0.34
CA ALA A 217 -16.65 1.22 -0.81
C ALA A 217 -16.28 0.16 -1.85
N TRP A 218 -15.79 -1.01 -1.41
CA TRP A 218 -15.42 -2.10 -2.32
C TRP A 218 -16.64 -2.71 -2.99
N ARG A 219 -17.69 -3.04 -2.22
CA ARG A 219 -18.94 -3.61 -2.76
C ARG A 219 -19.59 -2.69 -3.80
N LEU A 220 -19.57 -1.37 -3.57
CA LEU A 220 -20.17 -0.39 -4.48
C LEU A 220 -19.41 -0.27 -5.81
N GLN A 221 -18.12 -0.61 -5.84
CA GLN A 221 -17.26 -0.51 -7.03
C GLN A 221 -16.83 -1.87 -7.58
N GLN A 222 -17.30 -2.96 -6.98
CA GLN A 222 -16.94 -4.32 -7.34
C GLN A 222 -17.29 -4.60 -8.80
N ARG A 223 -16.31 -5.11 -9.54
CA ARG A 223 -16.44 -5.42 -10.96
C ARG A 223 -15.39 -6.45 -11.37
N PRO A 224 -15.60 -7.14 -12.51
CA PRO A 224 -14.56 -7.97 -13.09
C PRO A 224 -13.30 -7.14 -13.40
N VAL A 225 -12.14 -7.67 -13.03
CA VAL A 225 -10.82 -7.12 -13.35
C VAL A 225 -10.12 -8.07 -14.31
N ARG A 226 -9.22 -7.54 -15.14
CA ARG A 226 -8.45 -8.34 -16.08
C ARG A 226 -7.00 -7.87 -16.14
N ALA A 227 -6.08 -8.80 -16.01
CA ALA A 227 -4.67 -8.56 -16.28
C ALA A 227 -4.44 -8.14 -17.75
N ARG A 228 -3.46 -7.28 -17.99
CA ARG A 228 -3.12 -6.76 -19.33
C ARG A 228 -2.61 -7.86 -20.27
N TYR A 229 -1.94 -8.85 -19.71
CA TYR A 229 -1.39 -10.00 -20.40
C TYR A 229 -1.77 -11.28 -19.65
N GLU A 230 -1.80 -12.40 -20.37
CA GLU A 230 -1.97 -13.71 -19.76
C GLU A 230 -0.75 -14.08 -18.89
N PRO A 231 -0.91 -14.88 -17.82
CA PRO A 231 0.16 -15.23 -16.89
C PRO A 231 1.46 -15.73 -17.54
N GLU A 232 1.39 -16.52 -18.59
CA GLU A 232 2.56 -17.03 -19.33
C GLU A 232 3.31 -15.90 -20.02
N ARG A 233 2.58 -14.96 -20.65
CA ARG A 233 3.22 -13.81 -21.29
C ARG A 233 3.87 -12.89 -20.25
N ILE A 234 3.26 -12.74 -19.08
CA ILE A 234 3.87 -12.00 -17.96
C ILE A 234 5.16 -12.67 -17.49
N TRP A 235 5.17 -14.00 -17.38
CA TRP A 235 6.38 -14.77 -17.08
C TRP A 235 7.47 -14.52 -18.11
N GLU A 236 7.18 -14.69 -19.40
CA GLU A 236 8.12 -14.46 -20.50
C GLU A 236 8.72 -13.05 -20.46
N LEU A 237 7.87 -12.02 -20.34
CA LEU A 237 8.29 -10.63 -20.26
C LEU A 237 9.17 -10.38 -19.04
N GLY A 238 8.78 -10.90 -17.88
CA GLY A 238 9.56 -10.78 -16.65
C GLY A 238 10.95 -11.41 -16.77
N MET A 239 11.02 -12.63 -17.33
CA MET A 239 12.28 -13.32 -17.57
C MET A 239 13.15 -12.59 -18.59
N ALA A 240 12.55 -12.03 -19.66
CA ALA A 240 13.25 -11.22 -20.65
C ALA A 240 13.85 -9.95 -20.01
N TYR A 241 13.09 -9.25 -19.17
CA TYR A 241 13.58 -8.07 -18.47
C TYR A 241 14.76 -8.42 -17.54
N ALA A 242 14.62 -9.46 -16.73
CA ALA A 242 15.67 -9.91 -15.82
C ALA A 242 16.95 -10.31 -16.56
N LYS A 243 16.84 -11.14 -17.62
CA LYS A 243 18.00 -11.67 -18.36
C LYS A 243 18.67 -10.64 -19.27
N ASN A 244 17.89 -9.80 -19.94
CA ASN A 244 18.38 -8.96 -21.03
C ASN A 244 18.54 -7.49 -20.63
N SER A 245 17.76 -7.01 -19.65
CA SER A 245 17.78 -5.60 -19.25
C SER A 245 18.48 -5.35 -17.93
N LEU A 246 18.36 -6.27 -16.96
CA LEU A 246 18.87 -6.09 -15.60
C LEU A 246 20.18 -6.85 -15.32
N TRP A 247 20.46 -7.95 -16.03
CA TRP A 247 21.67 -8.74 -15.80
C TRP A 247 22.93 -7.88 -15.80
N ALA A 248 23.74 -8.03 -14.76
CA ALA A 248 24.95 -7.27 -14.55
C ALA A 248 26.10 -8.19 -14.12
N GLU A 249 27.29 -7.86 -14.64
CA GLU A 249 28.55 -8.50 -14.29
C GLU A 249 29.56 -7.39 -13.96
N ASP A 250 30.01 -7.34 -12.70
CA ASP A 250 30.99 -6.34 -12.22
C ASP A 250 32.00 -7.02 -11.30
N GLY A 251 33.25 -7.15 -11.78
CA GLY A 251 34.25 -7.97 -11.10
C GLY A 251 33.77 -9.42 -10.97
N ASP A 252 33.73 -9.93 -9.74
CA ASP A 252 33.24 -11.27 -9.42
C ASP A 252 31.72 -11.32 -9.17
N PHE A 253 31.05 -10.16 -9.12
CA PHE A 253 29.59 -10.12 -8.93
C PHE A 253 28.85 -10.56 -10.20
N ARG A 254 27.84 -11.40 -10.02
CA ARG A 254 26.87 -11.80 -11.04
C ARG A 254 25.48 -11.63 -10.45
N GLY A 255 24.65 -10.81 -11.09
CA GLY A 255 23.42 -10.34 -10.47
C GLY A 255 22.53 -9.53 -11.38
N PHE A 256 21.63 -8.80 -10.74
CA PHE A 256 20.68 -7.91 -11.38
C PHE A 256 20.88 -6.50 -10.85
N SER A 257 21.02 -5.54 -11.76
CA SER A 257 20.99 -4.11 -11.42
C SER A 257 19.64 -3.73 -10.83
N LEU A 258 19.62 -2.73 -9.94
CA LEU A 258 18.41 -2.21 -9.29
C LEU A 258 17.30 -1.82 -10.28
N GLY A 259 17.68 -1.36 -11.47
CA GLY A 259 16.71 -0.94 -12.48
C GLY A 259 17.35 -0.24 -13.66
N ARG A 260 16.55 0.53 -14.40
CA ARG A 260 17.00 1.38 -15.51
C ARG A 260 16.49 2.81 -15.40
N LYS A 261 17.38 3.77 -15.64
CA LYS A 261 17.07 5.21 -15.78
C LYS A 261 17.36 5.68 -17.20
N TRP A 262 16.62 6.70 -17.62
CA TRP A 262 16.90 7.39 -18.87
C TRP A 262 18.09 8.34 -18.66
N ASP A 263 19.14 8.23 -19.48
CA ASP A 263 20.33 9.10 -19.41
C ASP A 263 20.23 10.36 -20.28
N GLY A 264 19.11 10.55 -20.98
CA GLY A 264 18.90 11.59 -21.98
C GLY A 264 18.82 11.02 -23.40
N GLU A 265 19.47 9.89 -23.67
CA GLU A 265 19.53 9.26 -24.99
C GLU A 265 18.97 7.83 -24.98
N LYS A 266 19.24 7.06 -23.92
CA LYS A 266 18.82 5.66 -23.79
C LYS A 266 18.64 5.20 -22.34
N TRP A 267 17.98 4.05 -22.20
CA TRP A 267 17.86 3.36 -20.92
C TRP A 267 19.19 2.74 -20.49
N ARG A 268 19.73 3.21 -19.37
CA ARG A 268 20.95 2.69 -18.73
C ARG A 268 20.62 1.95 -17.46
N GLN A 269 21.37 0.88 -17.19
CA GLN A 269 21.32 0.21 -15.89
C GLN A 269 21.75 1.18 -14.79
N ALA A 270 20.94 1.25 -13.73
CA ALA A 270 21.33 1.84 -12.47
C ALA A 270 22.06 0.77 -11.66
N ARG A 271 23.39 0.84 -11.68
CA ARG A 271 24.30 -0.13 -11.06
C ARG A 271 24.29 0.03 -9.54
N ASN A 272 23.29 -0.58 -8.92
CA ASN A 272 23.15 -0.81 -7.49
C ASN A 272 22.59 -2.22 -7.29
N TYR A 273 23.09 -2.94 -6.31
CA TYR A 273 22.88 -4.38 -6.16
C TYR A 273 22.37 -4.69 -4.77
N ALA A 274 21.04 -4.78 -4.60
CA ALA A 274 20.42 -5.16 -3.33
C ALA A 274 19.90 -6.61 -3.38
N ILE A 275 20.10 -7.35 -2.29
CA ILE A 275 19.67 -8.76 -2.19
C ILE A 275 18.14 -8.88 -2.16
N GLY A 276 17.48 -7.98 -1.43
CA GLY A 276 16.03 -7.87 -1.28
C GLY A 276 15.51 -6.47 -1.65
N TRP A 277 14.48 -6.00 -0.93
CA TRP A 277 13.82 -4.69 -1.10
C TRP A 277 13.67 -4.27 -2.57
N CYS A 278 14.27 -3.17 -3.03
CA CYS A 278 14.12 -2.73 -4.41
C CYS A 278 14.92 -3.56 -5.44
N GLY A 279 15.97 -4.27 -5.02
CA GLY A 279 16.88 -5.00 -5.91
C GLY A 279 16.45 -6.43 -6.23
N GLN A 280 15.84 -7.12 -5.26
CA GLN A 280 15.25 -8.46 -5.40
C GLN A 280 16.16 -9.50 -6.08
N ASN A 281 17.48 -9.41 -5.88
CA ASN A 281 18.43 -10.32 -6.53
C ASN A 281 18.14 -11.79 -6.20
N ALA A 282 17.81 -12.10 -4.94
CA ALA A 282 17.49 -13.47 -4.52
C ALA A 282 16.17 -13.98 -5.14
N SER A 283 15.11 -13.17 -5.17
CA SER A 283 13.80 -13.56 -5.74
C SER A 283 13.87 -13.74 -7.27
N LEU A 284 14.62 -12.87 -7.97
CA LEU A 284 14.87 -13.04 -9.41
C LEU A 284 15.69 -14.31 -9.68
N ALA A 285 16.70 -14.62 -8.86
CA ALA A 285 17.46 -15.86 -8.99
C ALA A 285 16.60 -17.11 -8.76
N ASN A 286 15.71 -17.10 -7.75
CA ASN A 286 14.71 -18.16 -7.54
C ASN A 286 13.81 -18.33 -8.76
N SER A 287 13.41 -17.23 -9.40
CA SER A 287 12.62 -17.27 -10.63
C SER A 287 13.40 -17.90 -11.81
N MET A 288 14.72 -17.73 -11.88
CA MET A 288 15.58 -18.42 -12.85
C MET A 288 15.63 -19.94 -12.59
N LEU A 289 15.71 -20.36 -11.34
CA LEU A 289 15.66 -21.79 -11.00
C LEU A 289 14.29 -22.39 -11.35
N ALA A 290 13.20 -21.68 -11.04
CA ALA A 290 11.85 -22.09 -11.44
C ALA A 290 11.70 -22.15 -12.97
N ASP A 291 12.28 -21.21 -13.72
CA ASP A 291 12.28 -21.22 -15.19
C ASP A 291 12.99 -22.46 -15.75
N TYR A 292 14.12 -22.87 -15.15
CA TYR A 292 14.78 -24.12 -15.50
C TYR A 292 13.87 -25.33 -15.26
N LEU A 293 13.23 -25.42 -14.08
CA LEU A 293 12.32 -26.52 -13.77
C LEU A 293 11.13 -26.60 -14.75
N ASN A 294 10.68 -25.46 -15.26
CA ASN A 294 9.55 -25.40 -16.18
C ASN A 294 9.93 -25.68 -17.65
N SER A 295 11.15 -25.33 -18.08
CA SER A 295 11.51 -25.29 -19.50
C SER A 295 12.77 -26.07 -19.88
N GLY A 296 13.58 -26.49 -18.91
CA GLY A 296 14.92 -27.03 -19.15
C GLY A 296 15.95 -26.00 -19.61
N ASN A 297 15.70 -24.69 -19.42
CA ASN A 297 16.62 -23.63 -19.85
C ASN A 297 17.90 -23.58 -18.98
N GLU A 298 18.98 -24.19 -19.48
CA GLU A 298 20.28 -24.26 -18.81
C GLU A 298 20.90 -22.88 -18.52
N ASP A 299 20.62 -21.85 -19.33
CA ASP A 299 21.10 -20.49 -19.03
C ASP A 299 20.44 -19.93 -17.78
N SER A 300 19.16 -20.23 -17.55
CA SER A 300 18.45 -19.86 -16.33
C SER A 300 19.05 -20.55 -15.11
N LEU A 301 19.30 -21.86 -15.18
CA LEU A 301 19.96 -22.59 -14.10
C LEU A 301 21.31 -21.97 -13.74
N ARG A 302 22.17 -21.78 -14.77
CA ARG A 302 23.50 -21.19 -14.60
C ARG A 302 23.45 -19.81 -13.95
N ARG A 303 22.56 -18.93 -14.42
CA ARG A 303 22.41 -17.57 -13.88
C ARG A 303 21.85 -17.57 -12.46
N GLY A 304 20.79 -18.33 -12.21
CA GLY A 304 20.17 -18.43 -10.89
C GLY A 304 21.17 -18.89 -9.83
N LEU A 305 21.91 -19.96 -10.12
CA LEU A 305 22.96 -20.45 -9.23
C LEU A 305 24.10 -19.44 -9.06
N ALA A 306 24.59 -18.83 -10.14
CA ALA A 306 25.69 -17.85 -10.05
C ALA A 306 25.36 -16.66 -9.13
N VAL A 307 24.12 -16.18 -9.15
CA VAL A 307 23.66 -15.09 -8.28
C VAL A 307 23.66 -15.55 -6.82
N LEU A 308 22.99 -16.65 -6.52
CA LEU A 308 22.84 -17.17 -5.16
C LEU A 308 24.17 -17.62 -4.55
N ASP A 309 25.02 -18.29 -5.34
CA ASP A 309 26.38 -18.69 -4.95
C ASP A 309 27.23 -17.44 -4.66
N GLY A 310 27.15 -16.40 -5.49
CA GLY A 310 27.87 -15.13 -5.27
C GLY A 310 27.48 -14.44 -3.97
N TRP A 311 26.19 -14.27 -3.72
CA TRP A 311 25.67 -13.66 -2.49
C TRP A 311 26.04 -14.46 -1.24
N THR A 312 25.96 -15.79 -1.28
CA THR A 312 26.21 -16.63 -0.10
C THR A 312 27.68 -16.91 0.16
N ALA A 313 28.53 -16.92 -0.88
CA ALA A 313 29.98 -17.06 -0.71
C ALA A 313 30.66 -15.74 -0.33
N GLY A 314 30.24 -14.61 -0.93
CA GLY A 314 30.90 -13.31 -0.76
C GLY A 314 30.16 -12.31 0.12
N GLY A 315 28.86 -12.50 0.37
CA GLY A 315 28.01 -11.52 1.07
C GLY A 315 27.82 -11.77 2.57
N ARG A 316 28.25 -12.92 3.11
CA ARG A 316 28.00 -13.26 4.52
C ARG A 316 28.87 -12.44 5.48
N LEU A 317 28.27 -12.03 6.59
CA LEU A 317 28.96 -11.38 7.71
C LEU A 317 29.25 -12.39 8.84
N PRO A 318 30.30 -12.19 9.66
CA PRO A 318 30.70 -13.14 10.71
C PRO A 318 29.65 -13.37 11.80
N ASN A 319 28.71 -12.44 11.99
CA ASN A 319 27.64 -12.50 12.99
C ASN A 319 26.35 -13.14 12.48
N GLY A 320 26.35 -13.72 11.27
CA GLY A 320 25.21 -14.42 10.69
C GLY A 320 24.38 -13.57 9.73
N MET A 321 24.53 -12.24 9.74
CA MET A 321 23.91 -11.37 8.74
C MET A 321 24.49 -11.59 7.33
N ILE A 322 23.86 -10.95 6.35
CA ILE A 322 24.36 -10.82 4.97
C ILE A 322 24.37 -9.33 4.60
N HIS A 323 25.32 -8.93 3.77
CA HIS A 323 25.31 -7.61 3.14
C HIS A 323 23.96 -7.39 2.42
N CYS A 324 23.28 -6.28 2.69
CA CYS A 324 22.03 -5.90 2.04
C CYS A 324 22.28 -5.35 0.64
N GLU A 325 23.41 -4.65 0.48
CA GLU A 325 23.89 -4.11 -0.80
C GLU A 325 25.29 -4.62 -1.14
N TYR A 326 25.44 -5.27 -2.30
CA TYR A 326 26.72 -5.83 -2.76
C TYR A 326 27.71 -4.73 -3.20
N ASP A 327 27.23 -3.51 -3.45
CA ASP A 327 28.06 -2.35 -3.78
C ASP A 327 29.16 -2.09 -2.73
N TYR A 328 28.89 -2.37 -1.45
CA TYR A 328 29.89 -2.25 -0.38
C TYR A 328 30.97 -3.34 -0.47
N VAL A 329 30.60 -4.56 -0.84
CA VAL A 329 31.53 -5.67 -1.09
C VAL A 329 32.46 -5.35 -2.28
N LEU A 330 31.91 -4.74 -3.32
CA LEU A 330 32.65 -4.26 -4.49
C LEU A 330 33.43 -2.96 -4.24
N GLN A 331 33.30 -2.35 -3.06
CA GLN A 331 33.92 -1.06 -2.70
C GLN A 331 33.49 0.09 -3.62
N PHE A 332 32.29 0.02 -4.18
CA PHE A 332 31.67 1.11 -4.94
C PHE A 332 31.06 2.18 -4.03
N LYS A 333 30.80 1.82 -2.77
CA LYS A 333 30.31 2.73 -1.72
C LYS A 333 31.27 2.73 -0.52
N PRO A 334 31.35 3.85 0.23
CA PRO A 334 32.19 3.95 1.41
C PRO A 334 31.65 3.08 2.56
N ALA A 335 32.50 2.19 3.10
CA ALA A 335 32.11 1.18 4.08
C ALA A 335 31.51 1.75 5.37
N GLU A 336 31.89 2.96 5.78
CA GLU A 336 31.37 3.61 6.99
C GLU A 336 29.87 3.96 6.93
N ARG A 337 29.29 3.97 5.72
CA ARG A 337 27.86 4.22 5.50
C ARG A 337 27.03 2.96 5.47
N GLU A 338 27.68 1.80 5.48
CA GLU A 338 26.99 0.53 5.34
C GLU A 338 26.11 0.23 6.56
N VAL A 339 24.89 -0.22 6.26
CA VAL A 339 23.90 -0.68 7.23
C VAL A 339 23.19 -1.90 6.66
N GLN A 340 22.77 -2.79 7.56
CA GLN A 340 21.98 -3.97 7.25
C GLN A 340 20.58 -3.76 7.80
N ASP A 341 19.57 -3.67 6.94
CA ASP A 341 18.19 -3.39 7.36
C ASP A 341 17.33 -4.64 7.43
N ALA A 342 16.31 -4.60 8.29
CA ALA A 342 15.40 -5.71 8.54
C ALA A 342 14.61 -6.16 7.30
N CYS A 343 14.28 -5.25 6.38
CA CYS A 343 13.52 -5.57 5.18
C CYS A 343 14.36 -6.43 4.21
N ASN A 344 15.58 -6.01 3.92
CA ASN A 344 16.52 -6.77 3.09
C ASN A 344 16.89 -8.11 3.75
N LEU A 345 17.27 -8.11 5.03
CA LEU A 345 17.63 -9.34 5.76
C LEU A 345 16.46 -10.34 5.80
N GLY A 346 15.24 -9.88 6.10
CA GLY A 346 14.05 -10.72 6.11
C GLY A 346 13.72 -11.30 4.74
N THR A 347 13.78 -10.46 3.70
CA THR A 347 13.57 -10.89 2.31
C THR A 347 14.64 -11.88 1.87
N ALA A 348 15.91 -11.65 2.22
CA ALA A 348 17.02 -12.53 1.92
C ALA A 348 16.84 -13.90 2.56
N ALA A 349 16.52 -13.97 3.84
CA ALA A 349 16.34 -15.24 4.55
C ALA A 349 15.23 -16.10 3.93
N LEU A 350 14.05 -15.52 3.66
CA LEU A 350 12.94 -16.23 3.01
C LEU A 350 13.32 -16.75 1.60
N ASN A 351 13.95 -15.90 0.79
CA ASN A 351 14.36 -16.30 -0.55
C ASN A 351 15.48 -17.33 -0.53
N LEU A 352 16.39 -17.30 0.44
CA LEU A 352 17.45 -18.31 0.57
C LEU A 352 16.92 -19.67 1.07
N PHE A 353 15.90 -19.67 1.93
CA PHE A 353 15.17 -20.91 2.24
C PHE A 353 14.47 -21.49 1.00
N GLU A 354 13.82 -20.65 0.20
CA GLU A 354 13.22 -21.08 -1.07
C GLU A 354 14.30 -21.55 -2.08
N ALA A 355 15.44 -20.85 -2.15
CA ALA A 355 16.54 -21.14 -3.06
C ALA A 355 17.13 -22.53 -2.84
N GLU A 356 17.30 -22.95 -1.58
CA GLU A 356 17.84 -24.26 -1.25
C GLU A 356 16.93 -25.39 -1.78
N GLU A 357 15.62 -25.27 -1.58
CA GLU A 357 14.65 -26.23 -2.10
C GLU A 357 14.59 -26.23 -3.64
N LEU A 358 14.60 -25.04 -4.27
CA LEU A 358 14.62 -24.93 -5.72
C LEU A 358 15.90 -25.52 -6.33
N ALA A 359 17.07 -25.21 -5.77
CA ALA A 359 18.35 -25.74 -6.25
C ALA A 359 18.39 -27.27 -6.15
N ARG A 360 17.92 -27.82 -5.03
CA ARG A 360 17.78 -29.26 -4.83
C ARG A 360 16.87 -29.91 -5.88
N ARG A 361 15.72 -29.29 -6.18
CA ARG A 361 14.81 -29.73 -7.26
C ARG A 361 15.44 -29.64 -8.65
N CYS A 362 16.35 -28.69 -8.88
CA CYS A 362 17.17 -28.60 -10.09
C CYS A 362 18.31 -29.64 -10.13
N GLY A 363 18.46 -30.48 -9.10
CA GLY A 363 19.51 -31.50 -9.02
C GLY A 363 20.85 -30.98 -8.51
N VAL A 364 20.88 -29.81 -7.84
CA VAL A 364 22.11 -29.17 -7.36
C VAL A 364 22.00 -28.90 -5.86
N GLU A 365 22.83 -29.56 -5.06
CA GLU A 365 22.88 -29.36 -3.61
C GLU A 365 23.61 -28.06 -3.24
N ARG A 366 22.97 -27.24 -2.40
CA ARG A 366 23.47 -25.96 -1.88
C ARG A 366 23.04 -25.71 -0.43
N PRO A 367 23.55 -26.51 0.53
CA PRO A 367 23.20 -26.36 1.95
C PRO A 367 23.53 -24.96 2.50
N ILE A 368 24.55 -24.31 1.93
CA ILE A 368 24.99 -22.95 2.29
C ILE A 368 23.87 -21.90 2.21
N TYR A 369 22.88 -22.08 1.33
CA TYR A 369 21.74 -21.17 1.22
C TYR A 369 20.89 -21.20 2.50
N ARG A 370 20.53 -22.40 2.97
CA ARG A 370 19.81 -22.60 4.23
C ARG A 370 20.65 -22.17 5.43
N GLU A 371 21.94 -22.50 5.45
CA GLU A 371 22.87 -22.09 6.53
C GLU A 371 22.94 -20.55 6.65
N THR A 372 22.96 -19.84 5.52
CA THR A 372 22.96 -18.38 5.50
C THR A 372 21.66 -17.80 6.03
N ALA A 373 20.51 -18.35 5.61
CA ALA A 373 19.20 -17.93 6.10
C ALA A 373 19.03 -18.18 7.61
N LEU A 374 19.51 -19.33 8.11
CA LEU A 374 19.53 -19.62 9.55
C LEU A 374 20.45 -18.68 10.32
N GLY A 375 21.61 -18.31 9.76
CA GLY A 375 22.50 -17.31 10.36
C GLY A 375 21.82 -15.96 10.59
N ILE A 376 20.97 -15.51 9.66
CA ILE A 376 20.17 -14.30 9.84
C ILE A 376 19.18 -14.50 10.99
N CYS A 377 18.50 -15.64 11.06
CA CYS A 377 17.56 -15.96 12.14
C CYS A 377 18.24 -16.02 13.51
N ASP A 378 19.43 -16.62 13.60
CA ASP A 378 20.24 -16.70 14.81
C ASP A 378 20.68 -15.31 15.28
N PHE A 379 21.09 -14.44 14.34
CA PHE A 379 21.40 -13.04 14.63
C PHE A 379 20.18 -12.34 15.25
N VAL A 380 18.99 -12.49 14.66
CA VAL A 380 17.76 -11.89 15.18
C VAL A 380 17.48 -12.33 16.61
N LEU A 381 17.58 -13.62 16.92
CA LEU A 381 17.39 -14.12 18.29
C LEU A 381 18.43 -13.55 19.27
N SER A 382 19.63 -13.21 18.80
CA SER A 382 20.69 -12.62 19.63
C SER A 382 20.48 -11.14 19.96
N VAL A 383 19.71 -10.41 19.14
CA VAL A 383 19.49 -8.96 19.29
C VAL A 383 18.06 -8.58 19.64
N GLN A 384 17.11 -9.52 19.58
CA GLN A 384 15.71 -9.28 19.94
C GLN A 384 15.62 -8.84 21.42
N SER A 385 14.86 -7.78 21.69
CA SER A 385 14.62 -7.32 23.07
C SER A 385 13.76 -8.33 23.85
N PRO A 386 13.79 -8.31 25.19
CA PRO A 386 12.91 -9.15 26.01
C PRO A 386 11.41 -8.96 25.71
N GLU A 387 11.02 -7.77 25.26
CA GLU A 387 9.64 -7.42 24.87
C GLU A 387 9.28 -7.89 23.45
N GLY A 388 10.25 -8.41 22.70
CA GLY A 388 10.07 -8.91 21.34
C GLY A 388 10.51 -7.95 20.23
N ARG A 389 10.95 -6.73 20.57
CA ARG A 389 11.34 -5.73 19.57
C ARG A 389 12.60 -6.16 18.82
N ILE A 390 12.58 -5.97 17.50
CA ILE A 390 13.71 -6.17 16.59
C ILE A 390 14.05 -4.80 15.97
N GLY A 391 15.34 -4.47 15.82
CA GLY A 391 15.76 -3.20 15.23
C GLY A 391 15.34 -3.05 13.76
N LYS A 392 15.38 -1.82 13.26
CA LYS A 392 15.24 -1.53 11.83
C LYS A 392 16.53 -1.80 11.08
N SER A 393 17.68 -1.41 11.63
CA SER A 393 18.98 -1.60 10.99
C SER A 393 20.13 -1.79 12.00
N TRP A 394 21.22 -2.39 11.51
CA TRP A 394 22.45 -2.62 12.25
C TRP A 394 23.69 -2.28 11.41
N LYS A 395 24.80 -1.96 12.06
CA LYS A 395 26.13 -1.94 11.44
C LYS A 395 26.64 -3.36 11.23
N ASN A 396 27.70 -3.51 10.43
CA ASN A 396 28.29 -4.82 10.10
C ASN A 396 28.75 -5.63 11.34
N ASP A 397 29.11 -4.96 12.43
CA ASP A 397 29.50 -5.60 13.69
C ASP A 397 28.31 -6.04 14.56
N GLY A 398 27.07 -5.73 14.14
CA GLY A 398 25.84 -6.05 14.86
C GLY A 398 25.38 -4.95 15.83
N THR A 399 26.07 -3.81 15.90
CA THR A 399 25.59 -2.66 16.70
C THR A 399 24.31 -2.08 16.07
N PRO A 400 23.25 -1.79 16.87
CA PRO A 400 22.05 -1.15 16.34
C PRO A 400 22.34 0.22 15.73
N ASP A 401 21.81 0.47 14.53
CA ASP A 401 21.91 1.75 13.82
C ASP A 401 20.61 2.57 13.97
N ASP A 402 19.47 1.97 13.64
CA ASP A 402 18.14 2.51 13.89
C ASP A 402 17.29 1.40 14.55
N PRO A 403 16.91 1.54 15.83
CA PRO A 403 16.09 0.53 16.48
C PRO A 403 14.58 0.72 16.23
N GLU A 404 14.15 1.88 15.72
CA GLU A 404 12.77 2.38 15.76
C GLU A 404 11.91 1.96 14.56
N GLY A 405 10.59 2.11 14.71
CA GLY A 405 9.59 1.77 13.70
C GLY A 405 9.18 0.30 13.72
N THR A 406 8.30 -0.08 12.79
CA THR A 406 7.71 -1.43 12.74
C THR A 406 8.37 -2.37 11.73
N VAL A 407 9.35 -1.89 10.98
CA VAL A 407 10.05 -2.64 9.93
C VAL A 407 10.85 -3.84 10.43
N GLY A 408 11.23 -3.88 11.72
CA GLY A 408 11.84 -5.09 12.31
C GLY A 408 10.94 -6.33 12.19
N CYS A 409 9.63 -6.16 11.95
CA CYS A 409 8.71 -7.26 11.70
C CYS A 409 9.04 -8.07 10.44
N PHE A 410 9.77 -7.53 9.45
CA PHE A 410 10.24 -8.28 8.28
C PHE A 410 11.10 -9.51 8.64
N LEU A 411 11.67 -9.53 9.85
CA LEU A 411 12.47 -10.64 10.36
C LEU A 411 11.65 -11.72 11.08
N VAL A 412 10.36 -11.49 11.33
CA VAL A 412 9.47 -12.48 11.98
C VAL A 412 9.10 -13.64 11.06
N PRO A 413 8.64 -13.45 9.79
CA PRO A 413 8.34 -14.59 8.92
C PRO A 413 9.51 -15.56 8.70
N PRO A 414 10.78 -15.11 8.52
CA PRO A 414 11.94 -16.01 8.52
C PRO A 414 12.08 -16.88 9.76
N LEU A 415 11.83 -16.36 10.96
CA LEU A 415 11.90 -17.15 12.21
C LEU A 415 10.85 -18.26 12.20
N VAL A 416 9.62 -17.97 11.73
CA VAL A 416 8.59 -19.02 11.58
C VAL A 416 9.04 -20.09 10.60
N LYS A 417 9.65 -19.70 9.47
CA LYS A 417 10.17 -20.64 8.47
C LYS A 417 11.34 -21.46 9.01
N ALA A 418 12.23 -20.86 9.80
CA ALA A 418 13.32 -21.55 10.47
C ALA A 418 12.80 -22.61 11.44
N TYR A 419 11.76 -22.30 12.23
CA TYR A 419 11.08 -23.29 13.07
C TYR A 419 10.48 -24.43 12.24
N GLU A 420 9.74 -24.13 11.17
CA GLU A 420 9.13 -25.13 10.30
C GLU A 420 10.17 -26.13 9.74
N LEU A 421 11.36 -25.66 9.39
CA LEU A 421 12.42 -26.47 8.79
C LEU A 421 13.27 -27.23 9.81
N THR A 422 13.40 -26.74 11.04
CA THR A 422 14.36 -27.26 12.03
C THR A 422 13.70 -27.91 13.25
N GLY A 423 12.46 -27.55 13.57
CA GLY A 423 11.80 -27.88 14.84
C GLY A 423 12.40 -27.19 16.05
N ASN A 424 13.30 -26.20 15.88
CA ASN A 424 13.90 -25.49 17.00
C ASN A 424 12.94 -24.44 17.59
N GLU A 425 12.41 -24.74 18.77
CA GLU A 425 11.45 -23.92 19.51
C GLU A 425 11.94 -22.49 19.81
N ALA A 426 13.25 -22.24 19.83
CA ALA A 426 13.78 -20.89 20.02
C ALA A 426 13.31 -19.92 18.93
N TYR A 427 13.23 -20.39 17.67
CA TYR A 427 12.74 -19.58 16.57
C TYR A 427 11.24 -19.30 16.69
N LEU A 428 10.44 -20.30 17.07
CA LEU A 428 9.00 -20.10 17.27
C LEU A 428 8.74 -19.11 18.40
N HIS A 429 9.46 -19.25 19.52
CA HIS A 429 9.34 -18.32 20.65
C HIS A 429 9.69 -16.88 20.26
N GLY A 430 10.82 -16.68 19.57
CA GLY A 430 11.22 -15.37 19.07
C GLY A 430 10.22 -14.78 18.06
N ALA A 431 9.67 -15.62 17.17
CA ALA A 431 8.64 -15.21 16.23
C ALA A 431 7.35 -14.77 16.92
N GLU A 432 6.85 -15.53 17.91
CA GLU A 432 5.65 -15.17 18.66
C GLU A 432 5.84 -13.89 19.48
N LEU A 433 7.02 -13.66 20.06
CA LEU A 433 7.35 -12.43 20.78
C LEU A 433 7.37 -11.23 19.83
N GLY A 434 8.12 -11.32 18.72
CA GLY A 434 8.20 -10.25 17.74
C GLY A 434 6.86 -9.92 17.10
N TYR A 435 6.09 -10.94 16.73
CA TYR A 435 4.75 -10.74 16.16
C TYR A 435 3.82 -10.03 17.13
N ARG A 436 3.79 -10.43 18.41
CA ARG A 436 2.98 -9.76 19.43
C ARG A 436 3.40 -8.30 19.63
N PHE A 437 4.70 -8.00 19.60
CA PHE A 437 5.19 -6.64 19.72
C PHE A 437 4.66 -5.75 18.59
N TYR A 438 4.87 -6.14 17.32
CA TYR A 438 4.46 -5.30 16.19
C TYR A 438 2.95 -5.30 15.90
N MET A 439 2.22 -6.39 16.22
CA MET A 439 0.76 -6.34 16.15
C MET A 439 0.18 -5.38 17.19
N ARG A 440 0.78 -5.26 18.38
CA ARG A 440 0.35 -4.24 19.35
C ARG A 440 0.56 -2.84 18.82
N GLU A 441 1.68 -2.56 18.16
CA GLU A 441 1.89 -1.25 17.52
C GLU A 441 0.75 -0.89 16.55
N LEU A 442 0.29 -1.84 15.72
CA LEU A 442 -0.85 -1.61 14.82
C LEU A 442 -2.17 -1.45 15.59
N LEU A 443 -2.45 -2.31 16.59
CA LEU A 443 -3.69 -2.26 17.36
C LEU A 443 -3.79 -0.97 18.22
N ASP A 444 -2.67 -0.55 18.80
CA ASP A 444 -2.59 0.57 19.75
C ASP A 444 -2.45 1.93 19.06
N ASN A 445 -1.93 1.98 17.83
CA ASN A 445 -1.79 3.24 17.09
C ASN A 445 -2.76 3.37 15.91
N GLY A 446 -3.23 2.24 15.36
CA GLY A 446 -4.04 2.19 14.13
C GLY A 446 -3.23 2.29 12.84
N TYR A 447 -1.90 2.24 12.93
CA TYR A 447 -1.00 2.34 11.79
C TYR A 447 0.35 1.65 12.02
N THR A 448 1.09 1.43 10.93
CA THR A 448 2.48 0.94 10.93
C THR A 448 3.43 1.93 10.27
N THR A 449 4.74 1.81 10.49
CA THR A 449 5.75 2.83 10.16
C THR A 449 7.12 2.32 9.72
N ALA A 450 7.76 3.06 8.80
CA ALA A 450 9.16 2.95 8.35
C ALA A 450 9.61 1.65 7.65
N GLY A 451 8.72 0.96 6.98
CA GLY A 451 8.95 -0.18 6.09
C GLY A 451 9.41 0.24 4.69
N ALA A 452 8.94 1.38 4.19
CA ALA A 452 9.52 2.01 3.01
C ALA A 452 10.86 2.66 3.42
N LEU A 453 11.96 1.93 3.26
CA LEU A 453 13.27 2.22 3.87
C LEU A 453 13.85 3.60 3.58
N ASP A 454 13.47 4.18 2.45
CA ASP A 454 13.88 5.52 2.06
C ASP A 454 13.00 6.61 2.67
N THR A 455 11.94 6.29 3.41
CA THR A 455 11.05 7.21 4.13
C THR A 455 11.05 6.94 5.64
N TYR A 456 10.53 7.88 6.42
CA TYR A 456 10.41 7.74 7.88
C TYR A 456 9.08 8.32 8.34
N CYS A 457 8.02 7.57 8.04
CA CYS A 457 6.62 7.99 8.18
C CYS A 457 5.69 6.76 8.37
N VAL A 458 4.38 7.00 8.37
CA VAL A 458 3.35 5.96 8.32
C VAL A 458 3.30 5.32 6.92
N ASP A 459 3.27 3.99 6.85
CA ASP A 459 3.24 3.25 5.58
C ASP A 459 2.44 1.96 5.63
N LYS A 460 2.20 1.40 4.44
CA LYS A 460 1.65 0.06 4.27
C LYS A 460 2.71 -1.04 4.43
N GLU A 461 3.96 -0.76 4.03
CA GLU A 461 4.98 -1.79 3.80
C GLU A 461 5.29 -2.58 5.07
N SER A 462 5.22 -1.90 6.22
CA SER A 462 5.46 -2.53 7.52
C SER A 462 4.34 -3.45 7.99
N ALA A 463 3.14 -3.35 7.41
CA ALA A 463 2.02 -4.26 7.71
C ALA A 463 2.06 -5.55 6.88
N ILE A 464 2.82 -5.56 5.78
CA ILE A 464 3.03 -6.76 4.94
C ILE A 464 3.61 -7.92 5.76
N PRO A 465 4.71 -7.76 6.53
CA PRO A 465 5.21 -8.84 7.36
C PRO A 465 4.25 -9.23 8.48
N LEU A 466 3.35 -8.35 8.94
CA LEU A 466 2.31 -8.73 9.92
C LEU A 466 1.29 -9.72 9.32
N LEU A 467 0.84 -9.47 8.09
CA LEU A 467 -0.03 -10.40 7.38
C LEU A 467 0.69 -11.74 7.15
N LYS A 468 1.91 -11.71 6.60
CA LYS A 468 2.71 -12.92 6.33
C LYS A 468 3.01 -13.73 7.59
N ALA A 469 3.47 -13.07 8.66
CA ALA A 469 3.80 -13.72 9.92
C ALA A 469 2.55 -14.29 10.61
N GLY A 470 1.43 -13.57 10.62
CA GLY A 470 0.20 -14.04 11.22
C GLY A 470 -0.33 -15.32 10.57
N LEU A 471 -0.36 -15.37 9.24
CA LEU A 471 -0.72 -16.59 8.50
C LEU A 471 0.28 -17.73 8.76
N ALA A 472 1.59 -17.45 8.74
CA ALA A 472 2.61 -18.45 9.02
C ALA A 472 2.51 -19.02 10.44
N LEU A 473 2.32 -18.16 11.44
CA LEU A 473 2.12 -18.57 12.83
C LEU A 473 0.83 -19.37 13.01
N PHE A 474 -0.25 -18.98 12.33
CA PHE A 474 -1.48 -19.77 12.31
C PHE A 474 -1.25 -21.18 11.75
N ARG A 475 -0.52 -21.32 10.63
CA ARG A 475 -0.21 -22.63 10.04
C ARG A 475 0.55 -23.54 11.00
N VAL A 476 1.55 -23.03 11.71
CA VAL A 476 2.41 -23.87 12.57
C VAL A 476 1.85 -24.10 13.98
N THR A 477 0.93 -23.25 14.45
CA THR A 477 0.37 -23.34 15.82
C THR A 477 -1.12 -23.70 15.91
N GLY A 478 -1.89 -23.46 14.84
CA GLY A 478 -3.35 -23.59 14.82
C GLY A 478 -4.11 -22.54 15.67
N LYS A 479 -3.43 -21.56 16.28
CA LYS A 479 -4.05 -20.56 17.16
C LYS A 479 -4.83 -19.52 16.34
N LYS A 480 -6.15 -19.50 16.49
CA LYS A 480 -7.07 -18.60 15.74
C LYS A 480 -6.75 -17.11 15.89
N THR A 481 -6.22 -16.68 17.03
CA THR A 481 -5.82 -15.29 17.27
C THR A 481 -4.83 -14.77 16.22
N TYR A 482 -3.93 -15.62 15.71
CA TYR A 482 -3.01 -15.20 14.64
C TYR A 482 -3.70 -14.99 13.30
N LEU A 483 -4.75 -15.76 13.00
CA LEU A 483 -5.57 -15.55 11.82
C LEU A 483 -6.40 -14.26 11.93
N GLU A 484 -6.97 -13.99 13.11
CA GLU A 484 -7.73 -12.76 13.42
C GLU A 484 -6.83 -11.51 13.29
N TRP A 485 -5.59 -11.59 13.78
CA TRP A 485 -4.61 -10.51 13.64
C TRP A 485 -4.06 -10.37 12.21
N ALA A 486 -3.88 -11.47 11.50
CA ALA A 486 -3.54 -11.43 10.07
C ALA A 486 -4.64 -10.73 9.26
N GLU A 487 -5.91 -11.02 9.54
CA GLU A 487 -7.03 -10.32 8.91
C GLU A 487 -7.06 -8.82 9.31
N HIS A 488 -6.73 -8.49 10.55
CA HIS A 488 -6.59 -7.07 10.96
C HIS A 488 -5.50 -6.35 10.14
N ALA A 489 -4.34 -6.98 9.96
CA ALA A 489 -3.27 -6.42 9.12
C ALA A 489 -3.72 -6.30 7.64
N ALA A 490 -4.47 -7.28 7.12
CA ALA A 490 -5.05 -7.21 5.77
C ALA A 490 -6.04 -6.04 5.62
N TRP A 491 -6.84 -5.76 6.64
CA TRP A 491 -7.74 -4.61 6.65
C TRP A 491 -7.00 -3.28 6.68
N TYR A 492 -5.89 -3.19 7.41
CA TYR A 492 -5.02 -2.03 7.32
C TYR A 492 -4.39 -1.91 5.93
N LEU A 493 -3.86 -2.98 5.33
CA LEU A 493 -3.37 -2.94 3.95
C LEU A 493 -4.45 -2.49 2.95
N ALA A 494 -5.71 -2.85 3.19
CA ALA A 494 -6.84 -2.40 2.37
C ALA A 494 -7.10 -0.89 2.47
N THR A 495 -6.72 -0.17 3.54
CA THR A 495 -6.81 1.30 3.58
C THR A 495 -5.89 1.98 2.58
N TRP A 496 -4.91 1.25 2.04
CA TRP A 496 -3.97 1.73 1.04
C TRP A 496 -4.37 1.39 -0.39
N GLN A 497 -5.36 0.51 -0.57
CA GLN A 497 -5.81 0.02 -1.87
C GLN A 497 -6.86 0.94 -2.48
N TRP A 498 -6.74 1.30 -3.76
CA TRP A 498 -7.75 2.07 -4.47
C TRP A 498 -8.99 1.23 -4.75
N HIS A 499 -10.13 1.70 -4.27
CA HIS A 499 -11.44 1.08 -4.43
C HIS A 499 -12.18 1.62 -5.67
N HIS A 500 -11.60 2.58 -6.38
CA HIS A 500 -12.25 3.31 -7.46
C HIS A 500 -11.29 3.60 -8.62
N THR A 501 -11.85 3.96 -9.77
CA THR A 501 -11.10 4.37 -10.96
C THR A 501 -11.00 5.87 -11.04
N VAL A 502 -9.79 6.34 -11.32
CA VAL A 502 -9.54 7.69 -11.80
C VAL A 502 -9.38 7.66 -13.31
N GLY A 503 -10.19 8.45 -14.02
CA GLY A 503 -10.09 8.61 -15.47
C GLY A 503 -9.12 9.75 -15.80
N TYR A 504 -8.00 9.43 -16.46
CA TYR A 504 -6.98 10.41 -16.84
C TYR A 504 -7.16 10.91 -18.27
N ASP A 505 -6.91 12.19 -18.48
CA ASP A 505 -7.01 12.83 -19.80
C ASP A 505 -5.92 12.34 -20.76
N ALA A 506 -6.27 12.25 -22.04
CA ALA A 506 -5.31 11.93 -23.11
C ALA A 506 -4.17 12.96 -23.17
N GLY A 507 -2.94 12.50 -23.41
CA GLY A 507 -1.73 13.34 -23.38
C GLY A 507 -1.07 13.46 -22.01
N THR A 508 -1.67 12.89 -20.96
CA THR A 508 -0.99 12.63 -19.69
C THR A 508 -0.31 11.25 -19.73
N GLY A 509 0.76 11.05 -18.96
CA GLY A 509 1.47 9.76 -18.96
C GLY A 509 0.60 8.58 -18.50
N LEU A 510 -0.31 8.81 -17.55
CA LEU A 510 -1.29 7.82 -17.11
C LEU A 510 -2.42 7.60 -18.12
N GLY A 511 -2.91 8.66 -18.76
CA GLY A 511 -3.91 8.57 -19.82
C GLY A 511 -3.40 7.78 -21.03
N ASP A 512 -2.17 8.04 -21.45
CA ASP A 512 -1.55 7.41 -22.63
C ASP A 512 -1.32 5.90 -22.46
N ILE A 513 -1.12 5.41 -21.22
CA ILE A 513 -1.00 3.98 -20.94
C ILE A 513 -2.33 3.33 -20.55
N GLY A 514 -3.42 4.11 -20.47
CA GLY A 514 -4.73 3.66 -20.00
C GLY A 514 -4.69 3.16 -18.56
N TYR A 515 -4.03 3.90 -17.66
CA TYR A 515 -3.89 3.52 -16.27
C TYR A 515 -5.24 3.55 -15.53
N ASP A 516 -5.55 2.48 -14.80
CA ASP A 516 -6.70 2.38 -13.91
C ASP A 516 -6.20 2.18 -12.48
N THR A 517 -6.58 3.08 -11.58
CA THR A 517 -6.17 3.04 -10.16
C THR A 517 -6.76 1.87 -9.40
N PHE A 518 -7.90 1.32 -9.84
CA PHE A 518 -8.62 0.28 -9.10
C PHE A 518 -7.75 -0.94 -8.79
N GLY A 519 -7.65 -1.29 -7.51
CA GLY A 519 -6.83 -2.39 -7.02
C GLY A 519 -5.37 -2.04 -6.70
N GLY A 520 -4.86 -0.92 -7.21
CA GLY A 520 -3.51 -0.43 -6.93
C GLY A 520 -3.35 0.10 -5.50
N THR A 521 -2.11 0.24 -5.02
CA THR A 521 -1.83 0.68 -3.64
C THR A 521 -0.83 1.83 -3.57
N ALA A 522 -1.03 2.80 -2.67
CA ALA A 522 -0.02 3.83 -2.39
C ALA A 522 1.12 3.30 -1.53
N VAL A 523 2.29 3.96 -1.57
CA VAL A 523 3.50 3.53 -0.83
C VAL A 523 3.37 3.85 0.68
N SER A 524 3.31 5.13 1.00
CA SER A 524 3.32 5.69 2.36
C SER A 524 2.70 7.08 2.37
N THR A 525 2.51 7.67 3.55
CA THR A 525 2.02 9.06 3.64
C THR A 525 3.04 10.06 3.09
N GLN A 526 4.33 9.73 3.11
CA GLN A 526 5.40 10.57 2.56
C GLN A 526 5.64 10.36 1.06
N HIS A 527 5.34 9.18 0.52
CA HIS A 527 5.41 8.86 -0.91
C HIS A 527 4.01 8.61 -1.48
N HIS A 528 3.36 9.69 -1.90
CA HIS A 528 1.93 9.68 -2.26
C HIS A 528 1.63 9.27 -3.72
N HIS A 529 2.31 8.23 -4.21
CA HIS A 529 2.04 7.66 -5.53
C HIS A 529 1.62 6.19 -5.43
N ILE A 530 0.97 5.67 -6.46
CA ILE A 530 0.60 4.25 -6.52
C ILE A 530 1.78 3.45 -7.07
N ASP A 531 2.00 2.27 -6.49
CA ASP A 531 2.99 1.30 -6.90
C ASP A 531 2.34 -0.09 -7.11
N PRO A 532 3.05 -1.05 -7.73
CA PRO A 532 2.64 -2.45 -7.80
C PRO A 532 3.06 -3.30 -6.58
N PHE A 533 3.40 -2.70 -5.43
CA PHE A 533 3.97 -3.42 -4.27
C PHE A 533 2.94 -4.36 -3.61
N ALA A 534 1.65 -4.16 -3.88
CA ALA A 534 0.60 -5.09 -3.49
C ALA A 534 0.84 -6.54 -3.97
N LEU A 535 1.60 -6.73 -5.05
CA LEU A 535 2.05 -8.05 -5.50
C LEU A 535 2.72 -8.87 -4.39
N SER A 536 3.42 -8.22 -3.47
CA SER A 536 4.11 -8.89 -2.36
C SER A 536 3.17 -9.59 -1.37
N PHE A 537 1.86 -9.29 -1.41
CA PHE A 537 0.85 -9.91 -0.53
C PHE A 537 -0.40 -10.44 -1.25
N VAL A 538 -0.34 -10.63 -2.58
CA VAL A 538 -1.42 -11.27 -3.35
C VAL A 538 -1.64 -12.72 -2.89
N GLU A 539 -0.56 -13.48 -2.68
CA GLU A 539 -0.62 -14.85 -2.18
C GLU A 539 -1.34 -14.92 -0.84
N GLU A 540 -0.97 -14.05 0.10
CA GLU A 540 -1.56 -14.02 1.44
C GLU A 540 -3.03 -13.62 1.45
N TRP A 541 -3.47 -12.70 0.58
CA TRP A 541 -4.90 -12.39 0.47
C TRP A 541 -5.71 -13.54 -0.16
N LEU A 542 -5.13 -14.29 -1.10
CA LEU A 542 -5.77 -15.50 -1.63
C LEU A 542 -5.87 -16.59 -0.56
N GLU A 543 -4.82 -16.79 0.24
CA GLU A 543 -4.82 -17.72 1.38
C GLU A 543 -5.87 -17.30 2.42
N LEU A 544 -5.91 -16.02 2.78
CA LEU A 544 -6.88 -15.46 3.73
C LEU A 544 -8.33 -15.68 3.27
N ALA A 545 -8.59 -15.47 1.97
CA ALA A 545 -9.90 -15.74 1.37
C ALA A 545 -10.31 -17.22 1.54
N ALA A 546 -9.37 -18.14 1.36
CA ALA A 546 -9.62 -19.58 1.50
C ALA A 546 -9.82 -19.99 2.96
N LEU A 547 -9.06 -19.42 3.90
CA LEU A 547 -9.13 -19.75 5.33
C LEU A 547 -10.38 -19.20 6.02
N ILE A 548 -10.80 -17.98 5.67
CA ILE A 548 -11.91 -17.27 6.33
C ILE A 548 -13.24 -17.44 5.56
N GLY A 549 -13.17 -17.71 4.25
CA GLY A 549 -14.36 -17.81 3.38
C GLY A 549 -14.93 -16.47 2.94
N ASN A 550 -14.24 -15.35 3.22
CA ASN A 550 -14.61 -14.03 2.72
C ASN A 550 -14.04 -13.81 1.31
N LYS A 551 -14.91 -13.89 0.29
CA LYS A 551 -14.53 -13.74 -1.13
C LYS A 551 -13.94 -12.36 -1.46
N MET A 552 -14.21 -11.33 -0.66
CA MET A 552 -13.67 -9.99 -0.90
C MET A 552 -12.14 -9.97 -0.92
N TRP A 553 -11.49 -10.81 -0.10
CA TRP A 553 -10.03 -10.92 -0.10
C TRP A 553 -9.48 -11.44 -1.42
N ARG A 554 -10.19 -12.39 -2.06
CA ARG A 554 -9.85 -12.86 -3.42
C ARG A 554 -10.02 -11.74 -4.44
N ASP A 555 -11.14 -11.02 -4.40
CA ASP A 555 -11.39 -9.93 -5.35
C ASP A 555 -10.33 -8.82 -5.25
N ARG A 556 -9.92 -8.46 -4.03
CA ARG A 556 -8.86 -7.49 -3.77
C ARG A 556 -7.50 -7.97 -4.28
N ALA A 557 -7.18 -9.25 -4.09
CA ALA A 557 -5.95 -9.85 -4.60
C ALA A 557 -5.90 -9.84 -6.14
N LEU A 558 -6.99 -10.21 -6.80
CA LEU A 558 -7.08 -10.21 -8.26
C LEU A 558 -7.05 -8.79 -8.84
N ALA A 559 -7.64 -7.81 -8.15
CA ALA A 559 -7.57 -6.41 -8.54
C ALA A 559 -6.13 -5.85 -8.40
N ALA A 560 -5.43 -6.17 -7.31
CA ALA A 560 -4.02 -5.83 -7.13
C ALA A 560 -3.13 -6.46 -8.22
N TRP A 561 -3.35 -7.75 -8.52
CA TRP A 561 -2.69 -8.45 -9.62
C TRP A 561 -2.93 -7.73 -10.94
N ALA A 562 -4.19 -7.48 -11.31
CA ALA A 562 -4.56 -6.83 -12.56
C ALA A 562 -3.93 -5.44 -12.70
N ASN A 563 -4.04 -4.59 -11.68
CA ASN A 563 -3.44 -3.26 -11.67
C ASN A 563 -1.92 -3.32 -11.88
N ALA A 564 -1.23 -4.24 -11.20
CA ALA A 564 0.21 -4.40 -11.30
C ALA A 564 0.72 -4.91 -12.66
N THR A 565 -0.18 -5.27 -13.58
CA THR A 565 0.15 -5.60 -14.98
C THR A 565 0.06 -4.43 -15.95
N ILE A 566 -0.49 -3.30 -15.51
CA ILE A 566 -0.65 -2.11 -16.36
C ILE A 566 0.72 -1.46 -16.59
N GLY A 567 1.04 -1.12 -17.84
CA GLY A 567 2.30 -0.48 -18.19
C GLY A 567 3.51 -1.41 -18.32
N ILE A 568 3.33 -2.74 -18.27
CA ILE A 568 4.37 -3.68 -18.70
C ILE A 568 4.59 -3.50 -20.21
N SER A 569 5.82 -3.24 -20.61
CA SER A 569 6.20 -3.13 -22.02
C SER A 569 6.41 -4.50 -22.64
N ASP A 570 5.86 -4.73 -23.82
CA ASP A 570 6.22 -5.85 -24.70
C ASP A 570 7.37 -5.52 -25.67
N GLY A 571 8.05 -4.39 -25.43
CA GLY A 571 9.08 -3.84 -26.31
C GLY A 571 8.54 -2.83 -27.33
N SER A 572 7.22 -2.67 -27.46
CA SER A 572 6.59 -1.68 -28.34
C SER A 572 6.04 -0.45 -27.60
N LEU A 573 5.87 -0.54 -26.27
CA LEU A 573 5.31 0.55 -25.47
C LEU A 573 6.25 1.75 -25.44
N ALA A 574 5.76 2.91 -25.86
CA ALA A 574 6.43 4.19 -25.69
C ALA A 574 5.67 5.04 -24.67
N VAL A 575 6.39 5.58 -23.68
CA VAL A 575 5.82 6.49 -22.67
C VAL A 575 6.67 7.74 -22.68
N LYS A 576 6.03 8.91 -22.84
CA LYS A 576 6.71 10.21 -22.99
C LYS A 576 7.73 10.22 -24.15
N GLY A 577 7.36 9.61 -25.27
CA GLY A 577 8.21 9.50 -26.46
C GLY A 577 9.42 8.56 -26.33
N LYS A 578 9.55 7.83 -25.21
CA LYS A 578 10.67 6.91 -24.96
C LYS A 578 10.19 5.47 -25.08
N LEU A 579 10.76 4.72 -26.02
CA LEU A 579 10.51 3.29 -26.17
C LEU A 579 11.01 2.54 -24.92
N ARG A 580 10.13 1.75 -24.29
CA ARG A 580 10.41 1.02 -23.06
C ARG A 580 11.02 -0.35 -23.37
N PRO A 581 12.10 -0.79 -22.69
CA PRO A 581 12.64 -2.14 -22.84
C PRO A 581 11.58 -3.21 -22.59
N GLU A 582 11.69 -4.35 -23.26
CA GLU A 582 10.78 -5.47 -23.06
C GLU A 582 10.75 -5.92 -21.58
N GLY A 583 9.54 -6.15 -21.07
CA GLY A 583 9.22 -6.55 -19.70
C GLY A 583 9.44 -5.49 -18.63
N SER A 584 9.86 -4.29 -19.00
CA SER A 584 10.00 -3.17 -18.07
C SER A 584 8.65 -2.55 -17.70
N GLN A 585 8.58 -1.94 -16.52
CA GLN A 585 7.45 -1.17 -16.02
C GLN A 585 7.98 -0.07 -15.10
N SER A 586 7.32 1.08 -15.05
CA SER A 586 7.64 2.14 -14.09
C SER A 586 7.34 1.69 -12.66
N GLU A 587 8.14 2.13 -11.69
CA GLU A 587 7.93 1.89 -10.27
C GLU A 587 6.62 2.52 -9.78
N GLY A 588 6.50 3.83 -10.01
CA GLY A 588 5.40 4.63 -9.51
C GLY A 588 4.53 5.23 -10.60
N PHE A 589 3.23 5.33 -10.28
CA PHE A 589 2.17 5.98 -11.04
C PHE A 589 1.64 7.18 -10.25
N PHE A 590 1.85 8.39 -10.78
CA PHE A 590 1.52 9.66 -10.14
C PHE A 590 0.05 10.00 -10.34
N HIS A 591 -0.82 9.22 -9.69
CA HIS A 591 -2.27 9.31 -9.77
C HIS A 591 -2.89 10.62 -9.25
N THR A 592 -2.08 11.51 -8.67
CA THR A 592 -2.46 12.80 -8.08
C THR A 592 -1.59 13.94 -8.65
N ARG A 593 -1.65 15.13 -8.04
CA ARG A 593 -0.72 16.24 -8.30
C ARG A 593 0.68 16.04 -7.66
N TRP A 594 1.03 14.81 -7.33
CA TRP A 594 2.33 14.42 -6.81
C TRP A 594 3.39 14.35 -7.90
N ALA A 595 4.57 14.90 -7.62
CA ALA A 595 5.71 14.93 -8.53
C ALA A 595 5.36 15.54 -9.90
N GLU A 596 5.28 14.72 -10.95
CA GLU A 596 4.76 15.14 -12.25
C GLU A 596 3.29 14.69 -12.35
N PRO A 597 2.33 15.63 -12.27
CA PRO A 597 0.93 15.28 -12.13
C PRO A 597 0.43 14.36 -13.25
N PHE A 598 -0.20 13.25 -12.86
CA PHE A 598 -0.85 12.31 -13.79
C PHE A 598 0.12 11.64 -14.78
N ASP A 599 1.37 11.45 -14.35
CA ASP A 599 2.43 10.80 -15.13
C ASP A 599 2.98 9.55 -14.41
N VAL A 600 4.10 9.01 -14.89
CA VAL A 600 4.84 7.89 -14.30
C VAL A 600 6.23 8.33 -13.87
N SER A 601 6.79 7.65 -12.87
CA SER A 601 8.13 7.90 -12.32
C SER A 601 9.29 7.75 -13.32
N GLU A 602 9.06 7.07 -14.45
CA GLU A 602 10.06 6.67 -15.43
C GLU A 602 11.22 5.81 -14.89
N TRP A 603 11.16 5.42 -13.62
CA TRP A 603 12.13 4.56 -12.98
C TRP A 603 11.74 3.10 -13.20
N LEU A 604 12.48 2.41 -14.06
CA LEU A 604 12.20 1.03 -14.43
C LEU A 604 12.93 0.11 -13.46
N VAL A 605 12.39 -0.06 -12.26
CA VAL A 605 13.03 -0.79 -11.16
C VAL A 605 12.79 -2.30 -11.26
N ALA A 606 13.64 -3.10 -10.62
CA ALA A 606 13.63 -4.57 -10.73
C ALA A 606 12.46 -5.23 -9.99
N TRP A 607 12.06 -4.69 -8.83
CA TRP A 607 11.16 -5.36 -7.90
C TRP A 607 9.74 -5.67 -8.44
N PRO A 608 9.08 -4.85 -9.30
CA PRO A 608 7.76 -5.19 -9.83
C PRO A 608 7.81 -6.48 -10.64
N THR A 609 8.88 -6.67 -11.41
CA THR A 609 9.10 -7.89 -12.17
C THR A 609 9.39 -9.07 -11.25
N ALA A 610 10.22 -8.89 -10.22
CA ALA A 610 10.49 -9.94 -9.25
C ALA A 610 9.21 -10.43 -8.55
N PHE A 611 8.37 -9.51 -8.07
CA PHE A 611 7.13 -9.88 -7.39
C PHE A 611 6.10 -10.53 -8.31
N ARG A 612 6.00 -10.11 -9.59
CA ARG A 612 5.15 -10.83 -10.56
C ARG A 612 5.60 -12.27 -10.74
N LEU A 613 6.90 -12.49 -10.93
CA LEU A 613 7.46 -13.84 -11.07
C LEU A 613 7.29 -14.65 -9.78
N GLU A 614 7.37 -14.02 -8.61
CA GLU A 614 7.12 -14.64 -7.30
C GLU A 614 5.68 -15.12 -7.15
N VAL A 615 4.72 -14.25 -7.45
CA VAL A 615 3.30 -14.63 -7.44
C VAL A 615 3.06 -15.78 -8.41
N LEU A 616 3.59 -15.70 -9.64
CA LEU A 616 3.40 -16.75 -10.65
C LEU A 616 4.00 -18.11 -10.24
N ARG A 617 5.18 -18.12 -9.61
CA ARG A 617 5.85 -19.37 -9.20
C ARG A 617 5.27 -19.99 -7.93
N ARG A 618 4.65 -19.20 -7.04
CA ARG A 618 4.08 -19.67 -5.77
C ARG A 618 2.59 -19.99 -5.85
N VAL A 619 1.80 -19.06 -6.40
CA VAL A 619 0.34 -19.20 -6.52
C VAL A 619 -0.03 -20.08 -7.72
N GLY A 620 0.79 -20.06 -8.77
CA GLY A 620 0.55 -20.76 -10.02
C GLY A 620 -0.32 -19.97 -10.99
N MET A 621 -0.06 -20.16 -12.29
CA MET A 621 -0.70 -19.38 -13.37
C MET A 621 -2.22 -19.53 -13.44
N GLY A 622 -2.76 -20.72 -13.14
CA GLY A 622 -4.20 -20.98 -13.26
C GLY A 622 -5.07 -20.16 -12.30
N ALA A 623 -4.59 -19.92 -11.08
CA ALA A 623 -5.34 -19.18 -10.07
C ALA A 623 -5.46 -17.67 -10.36
N LEU A 624 -4.72 -17.16 -11.37
CA LEU A 624 -4.67 -15.74 -11.77
C LEU A 624 -5.34 -15.46 -13.13
N ARG A 625 -5.95 -16.48 -13.76
CA ARG A 625 -6.66 -16.35 -15.05
C ARG A 625 -8.15 -16.00 -14.89
N GLU A 626 -8.72 -16.39 -13.75
CA GLU A 626 -10.11 -16.12 -13.36
C GLU A 626 -10.22 -14.75 -12.71
#